data_AF-X1TR37-F1
#
_entry.id   AF-X1TR37-F1
#
_cell.length_a   1.000
_cell.length_b   1.000
_cell.length_c   1.000
_cell.angle_alpha   90.00
_cell.angle_beta   90.00
_cell.angle_gamma   90.00
#
_symmetry.space_group_name_H-M   'P 1'
#
loop_
_entity.id
_entity.type
_entity.pdbx_description
1 polymer ?
#
loop_
_entity_poly.entity_id
_entity_poly.type
_entity_poly.pdbx_seq_one_letter_code
_entity_poly.pdbx_strand_id
1 'polypeptide(L)'
;MGRSINGFIAGSLYAAIRVHDFPRLLDEVCEASLTPRRTVHRSLSMIIREILPELGLRYQPITAEKLVFRFGNELDLPMKVQKVAIEMLRTASKNGLARTGKDPKGLAAACIYIAAKDGAIRKTQSLVATIAKITEVTLRSRAKQIKEKLT
;
A
#
# COMPACT_ATOMS: atom_id res chain seq x y z
N MET A 1 15.80 25.53 14.87
CA MET A 1 15.18 24.19 14.81
C MET A 1 13.65 24.33 14.86
N GLY A 2 13.01 24.71 13.76
CA GLY A 2 11.54 24.77 13.67
C GLY A 2 10.98 23.41 13.29
N ARG A 3 10.93 22.48 14.23
CA ARG A 3 10.39 21.13 14.01
C ARG A 3 8.94 21.11 14.47
N SER A 4 8.03 20.66 13.60
CA SER A 4 6.69 20.30 14.08
C SER A 4 6.83 19.03 14.91
N ILE A 5 6.60 19.14 16.21
CA ILE A 5 6.55 18.00 17.16
C ILE A 5 5.62 16.91 16.60
N ASN A 6 4.44 17.31 16.10
CA ASN A 6 3.47 16.41 15.50
C ASN A 6 4.03 15.66 14.29
N GLY A 7 4.80 16.34 13.43
CA GLY A 7 5.49 15.71 12.31
C GLY A 7 6.47 14.62 12.74
N PHE A 8 7.21 14.88 13.83
CA PHE A 8 8.15 13.91 14.36
C PHE A 8 7.44 12.72 15.02
N ILE A 9 6.39 12.96 15.80
CA ILE A 9 5.56 11.88 16.39
C ILE A 9 4.97 10.98 15.30
N ALA A 10 4.31 11.56 14.30
CA ALA A 10 3.73 10.83 13.19
C ALA A 10 4.80 10.09 12.36
N GLY A 11 5.94 10.72 12.11
CA GLY A 11 7.08 10.11 11.41
C GLY A 11 7.66 8.93 12.17
N SER A 12 7.83 9.04 13.49
CA SER A 12 8.36 7.97 14.35
C SER A 12 7.39 6.80 14.45
N LEU A 13 6.09 7.07 14.61
CA LEU A 13 5.05 6.04 14.57
C LEU A 13 5.09 5.27 13.25
N TYR A 14 5.13 5.98 12.12
CA TYR A 14 5.19 5.34 10.82
C TYR A 14 6.51 4.58 10.62
N ALA A 15 7.65 5.10 11.10
CA ALA A 15 8.91 4.37 11.07
C ALA A 15 8.81 3.03 11.82
N ALA A 16 8.24 3.04 13.04
CA ALA A 16 8.04 1.83 13.84
C ALA A 16 7.14 0.80 13.13
N ILE A 17 6.02 1.24 12.55
CA ILE A 17 5.14 0.39 11.71
C ILE A 17 5.94 -0.33 10.62
N ARG A 18 6.92 0.34 10.02
CA ARG A 18 7.72 -0.19 8.91
C ARG A 18 8.92 -1.01 9.32
N VAL A 19 9.42 -0.82 10.53
CA VAL A 19 10.40 -1.71 11.15
C VAL A 19 9.75 -3.04 11.54
N HIS A 20 8.53 -2.98 12.09
CA HIS A 20 7.77 -4.16 12.56
C HIS A 20 6.83 -4.77 11.51
N ASP A 21 6.95 -4.34 10.27
CA ASP A 21 6.27 -4.94 9.12
C ASP A 21 4.73 -4.94 9.15
N PHE A 22 4.13 -3.90 9.70
CA PHE A 22 2.68 -3.72 9.68
C PHE A 22 2.22 -3.05 8.36
N PRO A 23 1.18 -3.59 7.67
CA PRO A 23 0.69 -3.06 6.41
C PRO A 23 -0.20 -1.81 6.61
N ARG A 24 0.39 -0.70 7.04
CA ARG A 24 -0.29 0.60 7.13
C ARG A 24 0.26 1.59 6.11
N LEU A 25 -0.63 2.46 5.64
CA LEU A 25 -0.32 3.50 4.67
C LEU A 25 0.11 4.77 5.40
N LEU A 26 1.04 5.50 4.79
CA LEU A 26 1.43 6.82 5.30
C LEU A 26 0.24 7.78 5.37
N ASP A 27 -0.67 7.70 4.38
CA ASP A 27 -1.87 8.53 4.30
C ASP A 27 -2.74 8.38 5.55
N GLU A 28 -2.87 7.17 6.09
CA GLU A 28 -3.67 6.88 7.28
C GLU A 28 -3.07 7.50 8.54
N VAL A 29 -1.75 7.47 8.65
CA VAL A 29 -1.04 8.15 9.76
C VAL A 29 -1.17 9.66 9.63
N CYS A 30 -1.11 10.20 8.42
CA CYS A 30 -1.29 11.63 8.19
C CYS A 30 -2.71 12.10 8.56
N GLU A 31 -3.74 11.34 8.15
CA GLU A 31 -5.14 11.60 8.49
C GLU A 31 -5.36 11.53 10.00
N ALA A 32 -4.92 10.46 10.67
CA ALA A 32 -5.11 10.28 12.11
C ALA A 32 -4.37 11.31 12.97
N SER A 33 -3.20 11.77 12.51
CA SER A 33 -2.40 12.78 13.21
C SER A 33 -2.74 14.22 12.84
N LEU A 34 -3.70 14.44 11.92
CA LEU A 34 -4.03 15.75 11.34
C LEU A 34 -2.78 16.51 10.86
N THR A 35 -1.76 15.78 10.42
CA THR A 35 -0.45 16.35 10.08
C THR A 35 -0.23 16.25 8.58
N PRO A 36 0.15 17.35 7.90
CA PRO A 36 0.36 17.33 6.46
C PRO A 36 1.40 16.29 6.03
N ARG A 37 1.10 15.55 4.95
CA ARG A 37 1.97 14.50 4.40
C ARG A 37 3.41 14.95 4.18
N ARG A 38 3.61 16.18 3.69
CA ARG A 38 4.94 16.77 3.47
C ARG A 38 5.74 16.89 4.77
N THR A 39 5.08 17.23 5.88
CA THR A 39 5.69 17.36 7.20
C THR A 39 6.08 16.00 7.75
N VAL A 40 5.16 15.02 7.71
CA VAL A 40 5.42 13.64 8.16
C VAL A 40 6.55 13.02 7.34
N HIS A 41 6.53 13.18 6.01
CA HIS A 41 7.57 12.65 5.13
C HIS A 41 8.96 13.23 5.42
N ARG A 42 9.05 14.54 5.72
CA ARG A 42 10.32 15.18 6.08
C ARG A 42 10.88 14.59 7.37
N SER A 43 10.06 14.48 8.41
CA SER A 43 10.48 13.89 9.68
C SER A 43 10.84 12.41 9.53
N LEU A 44 10.02 11.64 8.81
CA LEU A 44 10.29 10.24 8.50
C LEU A 44 11.63 10.05 7.78
N SER A 45 11.93 10.90 6.78
CA SER A 45 13.19 10.83 6.04
C SER A 45 14.40 11.05 6.94
N MET A 46 14.29 11.97 7.90
CA MET A 46 15.32 12.21 8.91
C MET A 46 15.47 11.01 9.85
N ILE A 47 14.36 10.49 10.37
CA ILE A 47 14.36 9.32 11.28
C ILE A 47 15.04 8.11 10.63
N ILE A 48 14.71 7.83 9.36
CA ILE A 48 15.30 6.71 8.61
C ILE A 48 16.81 6.88 8.43
N ARG A 49 17.28 8.11 8.21
CA ARG A 49 18.69 8.40 7.91
C ARG A 49 19.57 8.55 9.15
N GLU A 50 19.03 9.12 10.23
CA GLU A 50 19.82 9.57 11.38
C GLU A 50 19.54 8.77 12.65
N ILE A 51 18.33 8.20 12.82
CA ILE A 51 17.92 7.59 14.10
C ILE A 51 17.87 6.06 14.01
N LEU A 52 17.24 5.51 12.96
CA LEU A 52 17.15 4.05 12.82
C LEU A 52 18.52 3.36 12.78
N PRO A 53 19.56 3.90 12.08
CA PRO A 53 20.89 3.29 12.08
C PRO A 53 21.54 3.23 13.46
N GLU A 54 21.44 4.31 14.25
CA GLU A 54 21.95 4.37 15.64
C GLU A 54 21.30 3.33 16.56
N LEU A 55 20.04 2.96 16.26
CA LEU A 55 19.29 1.94 16.99
C LEU A 55 19.47 0.52 16.40
N GLY A 56 20.25 0.35 15.33
CA GLY A 56 20.39 -0.93 14.63
C GLY A 56 19.11 -1.41 13.93
N LEU A 57 18.14 -0.52 13.68
CA LEU A 57 16.84 -0.84 13.09
C LEU A 57 16.86 -0.62 11.58
N ARG A 58 16.08 -1.43 10.84
CA ARG A 58 15.97 -1.34 9.38
C ARG A 58 14.56 -0.98 8.93
N TYR A 59 14.46 0.07 8.12
CA TYR A 59 13.21 0.46 7.49
C TYR A 59 12.88 -0.46 6.30
N GLN A 60 11.70 -1.08 6.30
CA GLN A 60 11.29 -1.98 5.22
C GLN A 60 10.26 -1.33 4.27
N PRO A 61 10.34 -1.54 2.94
CA PRO A 61 9.33 -1.11 1.99
C PRO A 61 8.03 -1.91 2.14
N ILE A 62 6.89 -1.32 1.75
CA ILE A 62 5.58 -1.97 1.81
C ILE A 62 5.40 -2.70 0.50
N THR A 63 4.94 -3.94 0.59
CA THR A 63 4.74 -4.78 -0.58
C THR A 63 3.27 -4.82 -0.94
N ALA A 64 2.99 -4.98 -2.22
CA ALA A 64 1.63 -5.10 -2.71
C ALA A 64 0.97 -6.36 -2.14
N GLU A 65 1.73 -7.44 -1.89
CA GLU A 65 1.23 -8.67 -1.30
C GLU A 65 0.59 -8.46 0.08
N LYS A 66 1.28 -7.72 0.97
CA LYS A 66 0.75 -7.44 2.31
C LYS A 66 -0.51 -6.59 2.24
N LEU A 67 -0.52 -5.64 1.30
CA LEU A 67 -1.70 -4.81 1.03
C LEU A 67 -2.87 -5.61 0.45
N VAL A 68 -2.63 -6.65 -0.35
CA VAL A 68 -3.70 -7.52 -0.86
C VAL A 68 -4.46 -8.19 0.28
N PHE A 69 -3.75 -8.76 1.26
CA PHE A 69 -4.42 -9.38 2.41
C PHE A 69 -5.14 -8.36 3.28
N ARG A 70 -4.47 -7.24 3.55
CA ARG A 70 -5.02 -6.19 4.41
C ARG A 70 -6.29 -5.55 3.81
N PHE A 71 -6.21 -5.09 2.55
CA PHE A 71 -7.37 -4.54 1.84
C PHE A 71 -8.44 -5.61 1.59
N GLY A 72 -8.04 -6.86 1.33
CA GLY A 72 -8.96 -7.98 1.17
C GLY A 72 -9.81 -8.22 2.42
N ASN A 73 -9.21 -8.14 3.60
CA ASN A 73 -9.93 -8.24 4.86
C ASN A 73 -10.88 -7.06 5.09
N GLU A 74 -10.45 -5.82 4.81
CA GLU A 74 -11.33 -4.63 4.91
C GLU A 74 -12.48 -4.64 3.89
N LEU A 75 -12.34 -5.41 2.81
CA LEU A 75 -13.38 -5.64 1.82
C LEU A 75 -14.22 -6.88 2.13
N ASP A 76 -14.03 -7.58 3.25
CA ASP A 76 -14.70 -8.85 3.57
C ASP A 76 -14.56 -9.91 2.45
N LEU A 77 -13.41 -9.93 1.77
CA LEU A 77 -13.15 -10.90 0.71
C LEU A 77 -12.70 -12.24 1.30
N PRO A 78 -13.22 -13.37 0.82
CA PRO A 78 -12.74 -14.68 1.23
C PRO A 78 -11.25 -14.85 0.91
N MET A 79 -10.55 -15.58 1.77
CA MET A 79 -9.12 -15.90 1.59
C MET A 79 -8.81 -16.49 0.22
N LYS A 80 -9.74 -17.26 -0.38
CA LYS A 80 -9.60 -17.79 -1.75
C LYS A 80 -9.43 -16.67 -2.79
N VAL A 81 -10.23 -15.61 -2.71
CA VAL A 81 -10.16 -14.46 -3.63
C VAL A 81 -8.85 -13.69 -3.42
N GLN A 82 -8.45 -13.50 -2.15
CA GLN A 82 -7.20 -12.82 -1.81
C GLN A 82 -5.98 -13.59 -2.36
N LYS A 83 -5.96 -14.93 -2.24
CA LYS A 83 -4.92 -15.78 -2.83
C LYS A 83 -4.87 -15.68 -4.34
N VAL A 84 -6.02 -15.65 -5.02
CA VAL A 84 -6.08 -15.42 -6.48
C VAL A 84 -5.46 -14.08 -6.84
N ALA A 85 -5.78 -13.00 -6.12
CA ALA A 85 -5.18 -11.69 -6.35
C ALA A 85 -3.64 -11.69 -6.22
N ILE A 86 -3.09 -12.41 -5.23
CA ILE A 86 -1.64 -12.60 -5.07
C ILE A 86 -1.03 -13.35 -6.27
N GLU A 87 -1.67 -14.43 -6.72
CA GLU A 87 -1.18 -15.20 -7.86
C GLU A 87 -1.21 -14.37 -9.15
N MET A 88 -2.26 -13.56 -9.37
CA MET A 88 -2.29 -12.62 -10.49
C MET A 88 -1.11 -11.64 -10.43
N LEU A 89 -0.81 -11.09 -9.25
CA LEU A 89 0.32 -10.19 -9.06
C LEU A 89 1.64 -10.89 -9.38
N ARG A 90 1.82 -12.14 -8.93
CA ARG A 90 3.02 -12.96 -9.21
C ARG A 90 3.16 -13.25 -10.70
N THR A 91 2.10 -13.74 -11.34
CA THR A 91 2.09 -14.07 -12.78
C THR A 91 2.36 -12.85 -13.64
N ALA A 92 1.68 -11.73 -13.40
CA ALA A 92 1.92 -10.50 -14.15
C ALA A 92 3.39 -10.05 -14.07
N SER A 93 4.03 -10.30 -12.93
CA SER A 93 5.43 -9.92 -12.70
C SER A 93 6.43 -10.85 -13.36
N LYS A 94 6.14 -12.15 -13.39
CA LYS A 94 6.86 -13.11 -14.22
C LYS A 94 6.77 -12.74 -15.71
N ASN A 95 5.63 -12.18 -16.12
CA ASN A 95 5.37 -11.73 -17.49
C ASN A 95 5.90 -10.30 -17.77
N GLY A 96 6.83 -9.80 -16.95
CA GLY A 96 7.53 -8.54 -17.19
C GLY A 96 6.81 -7.28 -16.69
N LEU A 97 5.81 -7.39 -15.80
CA LEU A 97 5.30 -6.23 -15.08
C LEU A 97 6.38 -5.68 -14.15
N ALA A 98 6.96 -4.53 -14.51
CA ALA A 98 7.87 -3.80 -13.62
C ALA A 98 7.15 -3.44 -12.30
N ARG A 99 7.66 -3.95 -11.18
CA ARG A 99 7.17 -3.62 -9.82
C ARG A 99 7.85 -2.39 -9.26
N THR A 100 9.14 -2.24 -9.53
CA THR A 100 9.95 -1.11 -9.08
C THR A 100 9.42 0.19 -9.68
N GLY A 101 9.29 1.22 -8.83
CA GLY A 101 8.75 2.53 -9.24
C GLY A 101 7.23 2.60 -9.40
N LYS A 102 6.50 1.48 -9.26
CA LYS A 102 5.02 1.49 -9.21
C LYS A 102 4.54 1.52 -7.77
N ASP A 103 3.48 2.29 -7.52
CA ASP A 103 2.83 2.35 -6.21
C ASP A 103 2.24 0.97 -5.83
N PRO A 104 2.72 0.34 -4.74
CA PRO A 104 2.21 -0.94 -4.26
C PRO A 104 0.71 -0.92 -3.96
N LYS A 105 0.16 0.22 -3.53
CA LYS A 105 -1.29 0.37 -3.26
C LYS A 105 -2.09 0.10 -4.51
N GLY A 106 -1.69 0.70 -5.63
CA GLY A 106 -2.36 0.57 -6.91
C GLY A 106 -2.28 -0.84 -7.49
N LEU A 107 -1.16 -1.53 -7.33
CA LEU A 107 -1.01 -2.91 -7.77
C LEU A 107 -1.90 -3.87 -6.96
N ALA A 108 -1.88 -3.74 -5.64
CA ALA A 108 -2.72 -4.56 -4.75
C ALA A 108 -4.21 -4.36 -5.04
N ALA A 109 -4.65 -3.10 -5.11
CA ALA A 109 -6.03 -2.72 -5.38
C ALA A 109 -6.51 -3.26 -6.74
N ALA A 110 -5.68 -3.16 -7.77
CA ALA A 110 -6.01 -3.67 -9.10
C ALA A 110 -6.15 -5.20 -9.13
N CYS A 111 -5.22 -5.93 -8.51
CA CYS A 111 -5.33 -7.39 -8.40
C CYS A 111 -6.59 -7.82 -7.64
N ILE A 112 -6.90 -7.15 -6.52
CA ILE A 112 -8.13 -7.40 -5.75
C ILE A 112 -9.36 -7.15 -6.62
N TYR A 113 -9.42 -5.99 -7.28
CA TYR A 113 -10.57 -5.62 -8.11
C TYR A 113 -10.81 -6.65 -9.21
N ILE A 114 -9.75 -7.09 -9.92
CA ILE A 114 -9.91 -8.08 -10.97
C ILE A 114 -10.34 -9.43 -10.39
N ALA A 115 -9.70 -9.90 -9.30
CA ALA A 115 -10.03 -11.19 -8.69
C ALA A 115 -11.47 -11.24 -8.14
N ALA A 116 -12.00 -10.11 -7.64
CA ALA A 116 -13.35 -10.02 -7.10
C ALA A 116 -14.43 -9.68 -8.15
N LYS A 117 -14.05 -9.25 -9.37
CA LYS A 117 -14.99 -8.70 -10.36
C LYS A 117 -16.07 -9.69 -10.80
N ASP A 118 -15.64 -10.94 -11.01
CA ASP A 118 -16.46 -12.00 -11.63
C ASP A 118 -16.89 -13.07 -10.60
N GLY A 119 -16.64 -12.82 -9.31
CA GLY A 119 -17.08 -13.68 -8.21
C GLY A 119 -18.42 -13.27 -7.60
N ALA A 120 -18.95 -14.11 -6.71
CA ALA A 120 -20.19 -13.84 -5.99
C ALA A 120 -20.10 -12.63 -5.04
N ILE A 121 -18.89 -12.29 -4.57
CA ILE A 121 -18.64 -11.15 -3.66
C ILE A 121 -17.98 -10.04 -4.47
N ARG A 122 -18.78 -9.41 -5.34
CA ARG A 122 -18.32 -8.33 -6.21
C ARG A 122 -18.06 -7.06 -5.39
N LYS A 123 -16.94 -6.40 -5.67
CA LYS A 123 -16.60 -5.08 -5.09
C LYS A 123 -16.50 -4.05 -6.20
N THR A 124 -17.03 -2.86 -5.95
CA THR A 124 -17.02 -1.76 -6.92
C THR A 124 -15.62 -1.13 -7.01
N GLN A 125 -15.31 -0.48 -8.13
CA GLN A 125 -14.05 0.28 -8.29
C GLN A 125 -13.93 1.35 -7.20
N SER A 126 -15.02 2.06 -6.92
CA SER A 126 -15.08 3.11 -5.91
C SER A 126 -14.69 2.63 -4.52
N LEU A 127 -15.26 1.49 -4.09
CA LEU A 127 -14.99 0.91 -2.78
C LEU A 127 -13.52 0.47 -2.65
N VAL A 128 -13.01 -0.24 -3.66
CA VAL A 128 -11.62 -0.70 -3.68
C VAL A 128 -10.63 0.47 -3.71
N ALA A 129 -10.93 1.52 -4.50
CA ALA A 129 -10.10 2.71 -4.60
C ALA A 129 -10.06 3.50 -3.28
N THR A 130 -11.20 3.58 -2.58
CA THR A 130 -11.32 4.26 -1.28
C THR A 130 -10.44 3.59 -0.23
N ILE A 131 -10.53 2.26 -0.08
CA ILE A 131 -9.71 1.49 0.88
C ILE A 131 -8.21 1.62 0.56
N ALA A 132 -7.86 1.55 -0.72
CA ALA A 132 -6.47 1.69 -1.13
C ALA A 132 -5.94 3.14 -1.11
N LYS A 133 -6.77 4.14 -0.77
CA LYS A 133 -6.42 5.57 -0.80
C LYS A 133 -5.80 5.97 -2.15
N ILE A 134 -6.47 5.60 -3.24
CA ILE A 134 -6.13 5.96 -4.63
C ILE A 134 -7.39 6.43 -5.38
N THR A 135 -7.22 7.01 -6.57
CA THR A 135 -8.36 7.35 -7.43
C THR A 135 -8.85 6.14 -8.24
N GLU A 136 -10.13 6.13 -8.63
CA GLU A 136 -10.67 5.12 -9.54
C GLU A 136 -9.94 5.10 -10.89
N VAL A 137 -9.47 6.25 -11.37
CA VAL A 137 -8.68 6.36 -12.60
C VAL A 137 -7.35 5.63 -12.45
N THR A 138 -6.67 5.80 -11.32
CA THR A 138 -5.45 5.05 -10.98
C THR A 138 -5.72 3.56 -10.92
N LEU A 139 -6.80 3.14 -10.25
CA LEU A 139 -7.21 1.74 -10.15
C LEU A 139 -7.41 1.13 -11.55
N ARG A 140 -8.16 1.81 -12.42
CA ARG A 140 -8.46 1.37 -13.79
C ARG A 140 -7.20 1.24 -14.64
N SER A 141 -6.30 2.22 -14.56
CA SER A 141 -5.01 2.20 -15.26
C SER A 141 -4.17 0.99 -14.85
N ARG A 142 -4.06 0.71 -13.54
CA ARG A 142 -3.32 -0.44 -13.03
C ARG A 142 -3.98 -1.77 -13.37
N ALA A 143 -5.30 -1.85 -13.31
CA ALA A 143 -6.04 -3.05 -13.70
C ALA A 143 -5.84 -3.38 -15.18
N LYS A 144 -5.83 -2.38 -16.07
CA LYS A 144 -5.51 -2.58 -17.49
C LYS A 144 -4.10 -3.15 -17.67
N GLN A 145 -3.10 -2.55 -17.02
CA GLN A 145 -1.70 -3.01 -17.08
C GLN A 145 -1.52 -4.45 -16.56
N ILE A 146 -2.22 -4.82 -15.48
CA ILE A 146 -2.15 -6.19 -14.95
C ILE A 146 -2.77 -7.16 -15.95
N LYS A 147 -3.94 -6.85 -16.53
CA LYS A 147 -4.59 -7.72 -17.52
C LYS A 147 -3.74 -7.97 -18.76
N GLU A 148 -3.11 -6.94 -19.30
CA GLU A 148 -2.17 -7.04 -20.44
C GLU A 148 -0.97 -7.95 -20.16
N LYS A 149 -0.66 -8.22 -18.89
CA LYS A 149 0.43 -9.12 -18.48
C LYS A 149 -0.05 -10.49 -18.04
N LEU A 150 -1.36 -10.75 -18.07
CA LEU A 150 -1.95 -12.05 -17.77
C LEU A 150 -2.45 -12.78 -19.02
N THR A 151 -2.65 -12.03 -20.11
CA THR A 151 -2.86 -12.56 -21.46
C THR A 151 -1.51 -12.80 -22.12
#